data_AF-A0A1E2S308-F1
#
_entry.id   AF-A0A1E2S308-F1
#
_cell.length_a   1.000
_cell.length_b   1.000
_cell.length_c   1.000
_cell.angle_alpha   90.00
_cell.angle_beta   90.00
_cell.angle_gamma   90.00
#
_symmetry.space_group_name_H-M   'P 1'
#
loop_
_entity.id
_entity.type
_entity.pdbx_description
1 polymer ?
#
loop_
_entity_poly.entity_id
_entity_poly.type
_entity_poly.pdbx_seq_one_letter_code
_entity_poly.pdbx_strand_id
1 'polypeptide(L)'
;MPYVNSGSIVYVEHDAKRSTMEITFRDVGTFTFHGVSEEVYLAFLDAPSQGRFYSDHIRQNYPSTFAGSVIEPMRSVPVFAS
;
A
#
# COMPACT_ATOMS: atom_id res chain seq x y z
N MET A 1 -17.21 -16.19 10.14
CA MET A 1 -16.03 -15.40 9.73
C MET A 1 -16.08 -15.27 8.21
N PRO A 2 -16.48 -14.14 7.60
CA PRO A 2 -16.42 -14.06 6.14
C PRO A 2 -15.03 -13.56 5.71
N TYR A 3 -14.41 -14.37 4.86
CA TYR A 3 -13.14 -14.14 4.18
C TYR A 3 -13.33 -13.03 3.14
N VAL A 4 -12.61 -11.91 3.26
CA VAL A 4 -12.63 -10.88 2.20
C VAL A 4 -11.66 -11.33 1.12
N ASN A 5 -12.20 -12.02 0.10
CA ASN A 5 -11.46 -12.45 -1.08
C ASN A 5 -11.15 -11.23 -1.97
N SER A 6 -10.13 -10.47 -1.59
CA SER A 6 -9.44 -9.59 -2.53
C SER A 6 -7.96 -9.96 -2.48
N GLY A 7 -7.64 -11.13 -3.03
CA GLY A 7 -6.33 -11.79 -2.96
C GLY A 7 -5.15 -11.04 -3.59
N SER A 8 -5.33 -9.80 -4.05
CA SER A 8 -4.32 -9.05 -4.80
C SER A 8 -3.47 -8.11 -3.95
N ILE A 9 -3.93 -7.59 -2.81
CA ILE A 9 -3.15 -6.67 -1.95
C ILE A 9 -2.65 -7.43 -0.72
N VAL A 10 -1.36 -7.32 -0.42
CA VAL A 10 -0.68 -8.08 0.64
C VAL A 10 -0.13 -7.19 1.74
N TYR A 11 0.33 -5.99 1.39
CA TYR A 11 0.91 -5.04 2.33
C TYR A 11 0.54 -3.61 1.96
N VAL A 12 0.41 -2.77 2.98
CA VAL A 12 0.19 -1.34 2.82
C VAL A 12 0.93 -0.58 3.91
N GLU A 13 1.58 0.52 3.54
CA GLU A 13 2.28 1.42 4.47
C GLU A 13 2.08 2.87 4.05
N HIS A 14 2.17 3.80 5.00
CA HIS A 14 2.13 5.24 4.73
C HIS A 14 3.27 5.97 5.44
N ASP A 15 3.94 6.83 4.70
CA ASP A 15 4.90 7.79 5.23
C ASP A 15 4.27 9.20 5.17
N ALA A 16 3.79 9.67 6.33
CA ALA A 16 3.18 10.98 6.46
C ALA A 16 4.15 12.15 6.19
N LYS A 17 5.46 11.97 6.43
CA LYS A 17 6.46 13.01 6.16
C LYS A 17 6.66 13.21 4.67
N ARG A 18 6.58 12.13 3.90
CA ARG A 18 6.72 12.14 2.44
C ARG A 18 5.39 12.21 1.70
N SER A 19 4.27 12.08 2.42
CA SER A 19 2.93 11.95 1.86
C SER A 19 2.89 10.85 0.79
N THR A 20 3.46 9.69 1.12
CA THR A 20 3.52 8.54 0.22
C THR A 20 2.83 7.34 0.83
N MET A 21 2.07 6.61 0.02
CA MET A 21 1.45 5.36 0.40
C MET A 21 2.02 4.24 -0.46
N GLU A 22 2.55 3.21 0.18
CA GLU A 22 3.09 2.04 -0.50
C GLU A 22 2.07 0.91 -0.46
N ILE A 23 1.79 0.29 -1.61
CA ILE A 23 0.88 -0.85 -1.72
C ILE A 23 1.63 -2.00 -2.41
N THR A 24 1.77 -3.12 -1.72
CA THR A 24 2.31 -4.36 -2.28
C THR A 24 1.20 -5.26 -2.75
N PHE A 25 1.23 -5.59 -4.04
CA PHE A 25 0.35 -6.56 -4.65
C PHE A 25 1.02 -7.93 -4.75
N ARG A 26 0.23 -8.99 -4.52
CA ARG A 26 0.70 -10.39 -4.46
C ARG A 26 1.50 -10.81 -5.69
N ASP A 27 1.00 -10.47 -6.88
CA ASP A 27 1.53 -10.97 -8.16
C ASP A 27 2.20 -9.89 -9.02
N VAL A 28 2.10 -8.62 -8.62
CA VAL A 28 2.59 -7.47 -9.42
C VAL A 28 3.79 -6.80 -8.78
N GLY A 29 3.92 -6.88 -7.45
CA GLY A 29 4.92 -6.16 -6.68
C GLY A 29 4.39 -4.89 -6.05
N THR A 30 5.30 -4.02 -5.65
CA THR A 30 5.08 -2.86 -4.80
C THR A 30 5.04 -1.58 -5.61
N PHE A 31 4.04 -0.74 -5.33
CA PHE A 31 3.87 0.57 -5.93
C PHE A 31 3.83 1.63 -4.84
N THR A 32 4.54 2.72 -5.05
CA THR A 32 4.49 3.91 -4.21
C THR A 32 3.59 4.95 -4.87
N PHE A 33 2.52 5.33 -4.18
CA PHE A 33 1.60 6.40 -4.56
C PHE A 33 2.00 7.68 -3.85
N HIS A 34 2.16 8.77 -4.59
CA HIS A 34 2.62 10.06 -4.07
C HIS A 34 1.47 11.04 -3.87
N GLY A 35 1.57 11.88 -2.83
CA GLY A 35 0.56 12.88 -2.47
C GLY A 35 -0.61 12.33 -1.66
N VAL A 36 -0.51 11.10 -1.15
CA VAL A 36 -1.56 10.48 -0.34
C VAL A 36 -1.44 11.01 1.10
N SER A 37 -2.51 11.60 1.62
CA SER A 37 -2.57 12.06 3.01
C SER A 37 -2.82 10.91 3.98
N GLU A 38 -2.50 11.14 5.25
CA GLU A 38 -2.76 10.18 6.34
C GLU A 38 -4.27 9.86 6.45
N GLU A 39 -5.14 10.84 6.24
CA GLU A 39 -6.60 10.63 6.26
C GLU A 39 -7.06 9.62 5.21
N VAL A 40 -6.50 9.68 4.00
CA VAL A 40 -6.82 8.75 2.92
C VAL A 40 -6.28 7.35 3.23
N TYR A 41 -5.11 7.27 3.84
CA TYR A 41 -4.55 6.00 4.31
C TYR A 41 -5.43 5.36 5.41
N LEU A 42 -5.89 6.14 6.39
CA LEU A 42 -6.80 5.66 7.43
C LEU A 42 -8.15 5.21 6.84
N ALA A 43 -8.70 5.96 5.88
CA ALA A 43 -9.91 5.57 5.16
C ALA A 43 -9.71 4.28 4.35
N PHE A 44 -8.53 4.07 3.77
CA PHE A 44 -8.19 2.82 3.09
C PHE A 44 -8.19 1.61 4.04
N LEU A 45 -7.68 1.79 5.27
CA LEU A 45 -7.65 0.73 6.28
C LEU A 45 -9.04 0.38 6.81
N ASP A 46 -9.92 1.38 6.98
CA ASP A 46 -11.30 1.19 7.44
C ASP A 46 -12.24 0.66 6.36
N ALA A 47 -11.84 0.76 5.08
CA ALA A 47 -12.70 0.40 3.96
C ALA A 47 -13.14 -1.08 4.00
N PRO A 48 -14.42 -1.36 3.69
CA PRO A 48 -14.95 -2.73 3.67
C PRO A 48 -14.35 -3.60 2.55
N SER A 49 -13.70 -2.98 1.55
CA SER A 49 -12.95 -3.66 0.50
C SER A 49 -11.78 -2.80 0.04
N GLN A 50 -10.57 -3.23 0.39
CA GLN A 50 -9.33 -2.53 0.05
C GLN A 50 -9.10 -2.48 -1.47
N GLY A 51 -9.45 -3.56 -2.19
CA GLY A 51 -9.34 -3.59 -3.66
C GLY A 51 -10.29 -2.61 -4.36
N ARG A 52 -11.51 -2.45 -3.83
CA ARG A 52 -12.46 -1.47 -4.37
C ARG A 52 -12.06 -0.04 -4.04
N PHE A 53 -11.67 0.21 -2.79
CA PHE A 53 -11.15 1.52 -2.41
C PHE A 53 -9.91 1.90 -3.24
N TYR A 54 -8.98 0.97 -3.45
CA TYR A 54 -7.83 1.18 -4.33
C TYR A 54 -8.27 1.62 -5.74
N SER A 55 -9.23 0.92 -6.34
CA SER A 55 -9.69 1.20 -7.70
C SER A 55 -10.39 2.55 -7.82
N ASP A 56 -11.23 2.88 -6.84
CA ASP A 56 -12.10 4.07 -6.85
C ASP A 56 -11.37 5.34 -6.38
N HIS A 57 -10.48 5.21 -5.39
CA HIS A 57 -9.88 6.35 -4.68
C HIS A 57 -8.37 6.49 -4.85
N ILE A 58 -7.63 5.42 -5.18
CA ILE A 58 -6.16 5.49 -5.24
C ILE A 58 -5.66 5.49 -6.68
N ARG A 59 -5.99 4.46 -7.46
CA ARG A 59 -5.42 4.16 -8.79
C ARG A 59 -5.54 5.32 -9.79
N GLN A 60 -6.64 6.07 -9.76
CA GLN A 60 -6.89 7.16 -10.70
C GLN A 60 -6.51 8.54 -10.15
N ASN A 61 -6.37 8.67 -8.83
CA ASN A 61 -6.22 9.98 -8.18
C ASN A 61 -4.78 10.30 -7.79
N TYR A 62 -3.90 9.29 -7.69
CA TYR A 62 -2.52 9.50 -7.27
C TYR A 62 -1.52 8.97 -8.29
N PRO A 63 -0.46 9.73 -8.60
CA PRO A 63 0.64 9.23 -9.41
C PRO A 63 1.37 8.11 -8.67
N SER A 64 1.67 7.04 -9.40
CA SER A 64 2.32 5.84 -8.86
C SER A 64 3.67 5.57 -9.52
N THR A 65 4.65 5.20 -8.73
CA THR A 65 5.95 4.70 -9.20
C THR A 65 6.10 3.23 -8.79
N PHE A 66 6.63 2.39 -9.68
CA PHE A 66 6.95 1.01 -9.33
C PHE A 66 8.17 0.99 -8.40
N ALA A 67 8.00 0.44 -7.20
CA ALA A 67 9.05 0.35 -6.18
C ALA A 67 9.85 -0.96 -6.28
N GLY A 68 9.26 -2.02 -6.84
CA GLY A 68 9.92 -3.31 -7.05
C GLY A 68 9.01 -4.50 -6.77
N SER A 69 9.34 -5.70 -7.26
CA SER A 69 8.64 -6.94 -6.92
C SER A 69 9.25 -7.56 -5.67
N VAL A 70 8.86 -7.08 -4.50
CA VAL A 70 9.38 -7.63 -3.24
C VAL A 70 8.56 -8.84 -2.81
N ILE A 71 8.87 -10.00 -3.36
CA ILE A 71 8.67 -11.29 -2.66
C ILE A 71 9.95 -11.63 -1.89
N GLU A 72 10.38 -10.73 -1.00
CA GLU A 72 11.34 -11.06 0.04
C GLU A 72 10.63 -10.98 1.40
N PRO A 73 10.61 -12.06 2.18
CA PRO A 73 9.96 -12.07 3.48
C PRO A 73 10.75 -11.21 4.46
N MET A 74 10.32 -9.96 4.69
CA MET A 74 10.61 -9.13 5.88
C MET A 74 11.95 -9.43 6.61
N ARG A 75 13.05 -9.52 5.87
CA ARG A 75 14.41 -9.55 6.42
C ARG A 75 15.17 -8.43 5.75
N SER A 76 14.94 -7.23 6.26
CA SER A 76 15.98 -6.27 6.64
C SER A 76 15.34 -4.89 6.73
N VAL A 77 14.64 -4.64 7.84
CA VAL A 77 14.67 -3.29 8.40
C VAL A 77 16.16 -3.00 8.64
N PRO A 78 16.76 -1.95 8.06
CA PRO A 78 18.03 -1.49 8.56
C PRO A 78 17.77 -1.02 9.99
N VAL A 79 18.16 -1.83 10.97
CA VAL A 79 18.43 -1.34 12.32
C VAL A 79 19.45 -0.24 12.09
N PHE A 80 19.05 1.02 12.31
CA PHE A 80 19.98 2.13 12.34
C PHE A 80 21.07 1.75 13.36
N ALA A 81 22.24 1.39 12.86
CA ALA A 81 23.40 1.16 13.69
C ALA A 81 23.81 2.53 14.26
N SER A 82 23.84 2.59 15.59
CA SER A 82 24.31 3.71 16.42
C SER A 82 25.69 4.23 16.03
#